data_AF-A0A0N9I0U0-F1
#
_entry.id   AF-A0A0N9I0U0-F1
#
_cell.length_a   1.000
_cell.length_b   1.000
_cell.length_c   1.000
_cell.angle_alpha   90.00
_cell.angle_beta   90.00
_cell.angle_gamma   90.00
#
_symmetry.space_group_name_H-M   'P 1'
#
loop_
_entity.id
_entity.type
_entity.pdbx_description
1 polymer ?
#
loop_
_entity_poly.entity_id
_entity_poly.type
_entity_poly.pdbx_seq_one_letter_code
_entity_poly.pdbx_strand_id
1 'polypeptide(L)'
;MSGDLTEYRKKRDAARTPEPVPHEAVLPHGDDDTFVIQEHHARQLHWDVRLERGGVLVSWAVPKGLPTDPKTVRLAVHTEDHPMEYATFEGVIPKGEYGAGKMTIWDRGTYETLKWEDYEVDVVLHGGRVDGHFTFLKRSDGWIVRRRGASQDPDWQPLPDEMKPMLATIGPMPPAGQGGKWAYEFKWDGVRALVRVEGGRLQIYSRAGNDVTASYPELADLGKQMGSAQAWLDGEIVAFAGGKPSFAELQKRMHVSNSAQARKLVSQTPVSLLLFDLLHFEGRSLLKSPFADRRALLEKLGLKGSHWYTSPSYPAAGAAVLAASRQQGLEGVIAKRLDSRYTPGRSPAWIKVADVRPQEVVIGGWRPGEGRREGVLGALLLGVPDEGGLRFVGSVGTGFSDAELESLTERLRPLGRKTSPFNGKLPPERARGANWVEPELVGEVVFRIWTTDGRMRAPVWRGLRADKSPDEVELNG
;
A
#
# COMPACT_ATOMS: atom_id res chain seq x y z
N MET A 1 30.86 38.62 21.84
CA MET A 1 29.86 39.41 21.09
C MET A 1 28.56 38.66 21.21
N SER A 2 27.50 39.28 21.73
CA SER A 2 26.16 38.67 21.81
C SER A 2 25.57 38.58 20.40
N GLY A 3 25.05 37.42 20.01
CA GLY A 3 24.37 37.23 18.72
C GLY A 3 23.15 38.15 18.54
N ASP A 4 22.80 38.44 17.28
CA ASP A 4 21.75 39.38 16.91
C ASP A 4 20.36 38.70 16.83
N LEU A 5 19.48 38.99 17.80
CA LEU A 5 18.11 38.47 17.85
C LEU A 5 17.07 39.40 17.18
N THR A 6 17.50 40.41 16.41
CA THR A 6 16.59 41.42 15.84
C THR A 6 15.52 40.82 14.93
N GLU A 7 15.91 39.94 14.00
CA GLU A 7 14.95 39.30 13.08
C GLU A 7 14.00 38.33 13.80
N TYR A 8 14.49 37.59 14.81
CA TYR A 8 13.67 36.73 15.66
C TYR A 8 12.55 37.52 16.36
N ARG A 9 12.92 38.63 17.01
CA ARG A 9 11.98 39.50 17.74
C ARG A 9 10.94 40.12 16.81
N LYS A 10 11.30 40.51 15.59
CA LYS A 10 10.35 41.05 14.60
C LYS A 10 9.26 40.05 14.20
N LYS A 11 9.53 38.75 14.28
CA LYS A 11 8.59 37.69 13.86
C LYS A 11 7.69 37.17 15.00
N ARG A 12 7.78 37.73 16.21
CA ARG A 12 7.10 37.20 17.42
C ARG A 12 6.35 38.30 18.17
N ASP A 13 5.16 37.96 18.65
CA ASP A 13 4.41 38.76 19.61
C ASP A 13 4.26 37.97 20.91
N ALA A 14 4.94 38.41 21.97
CA ALA A 14 4.99 37.72 23.26
C ALA A 14 3.61 37.54 23.92
N ALA A 15 2.60 38.33 23.53
CA ALA A 15 1.23 38.16 24.01
C ALA A 15 0.48 37.02 23.30
N ARG A 16 1.02 36.51 22.19
CA ARG A 16 0.32 35.61 21.26
C ARG A 16 1.00 34.27 21.04
N THR A 17 2.26 34.12 21.47
CA THR A 17 3.01 32.87 21.35
C THR A 17 3.58 32.43 22.71
N PRO A 18 3.58 31.12 23.02
CA PRO A 18 4.28 30.60 24.20
C PRO A 18 5.81 30.55 24.03
N GLU A 19 6.32 30.95 22.86
CA GLU A 19 7.75 30.98 22.57
C GLU A 19 8.50 32.00 23.46
N PRO A 20 9.75 31.70 23.86
CA PRO A 20 10.57 32.63 24.64
C PRO A 20 10.89 33.91 23.86
N VAL A 21 10.53 35.08 24.40
CA VAL A 21 10.91 36.40 23.84
C VAL A 21 11.65 37.21 24.90
N PRO A 22 12.93 36.92 25.19
CA PRO A 22 13.68 37.61 26.23
C PRO A 22 13.94 39.08 25.87
N HIS A 23 13.62 39.98 26.81
CA HIS A 23 13.83 41.44 26.70
C HIS A 23 15.29 41.86 26.94
N GLU A 24 16.07 41.09 27.70
CA GLU A 24 17.50 41.27 27.92
C GLU A 24 18.21 39.91 27.82
N ALA A 25 19.38 39.88 27.18
CA ALA A 25 20.16 38.67 26.97
C ALA A 25 21.02 38.36 28.20
N VAL A 26 20.50 37.57 29.14
CA VAL A 26 21.36 36.86 30.10
C VAL A 26 20.77 35.48 30.36
N LEU A 27 21.27 34.50 29.62
CA LEU A 27 21.16 33.08 29.95
C LEU A 27 22.55 32.46 30.04
N PRO A 28 22.68 31.32 30.76
CA PRO A 28 23.97 30.78 31.20
C PRO A 28 24.82 30.39 29.99
N HIS A 29 26.12 30.61 30.13
CA HIS A 29 27.14 30.16 29.19
C HIS A 29 27.01 28.64 29.01
N GLY A 30 26.49 28.19 27.86
CA GLY A 30 27.07 27.00 27.26
C GLY A 30 28.35 27.44 26.58
N ASP A 31 29.36 26.59 26.56
CA ASP A 31 30.71 26.96 26.12
C ASP A 31 30.81 26.94 24.58
N ASP A 32 29.80 27.51 23.89
CA ASP A 32 29.55 27.38 22.45
C ASP A 32 29.50 25.91 21.99
N ASP A 33 28.94 25.03 22.83
CA ASP A 33 28.97 23.58 22.65
C ASP A 33 27.60 22.92 22.78
N THR A 34 26.51 23.64 23.05
CA THR A 34 25.18 23.01 23.13
C THR A 34 24.54 22.84 21.74
N PHE A 35 23.87 21.71 21.51
CA PHE A 35 22.91 21.60 20.41
C PHE A 35 21.53 21.09 20.87
N VAL A 36 20.51 21.50 20.12
CA VAL A 36 19.17 20.92 20.20
C VAL A 36 18.66 20.61 18.79
N ILE A 37 17.94 19.51 18.66
CA ILE A 37 17.17 19.18 17.46
C ILE A 37 15.70 19.11 17.85
N GLN A 38 14.88 19.97 17.27
CA GLN A 38 13.45 20.01 17.54
C GLN A 38 12.67 19.44 16.34
N GLU A 39 11.76 18.51 16.60
CA GLU A 39 10.78 18.05 15.62
C GLU A 39 9.61 19.04 15.58
N HIS A 40 9.40 19.66 14.40
CA HIS A 40 8.42 20.73 14.23
C HIS A 40 7.30 20.33 13.25
N HIS A 41 6.12 20.09 13.80
CA HIS A 41 4.87 19.82 13.06
C HIS A 41 4.22 21.14 12.63
N ALA A 42 4.92 21.90 11.78
CA ALA A 42 4.41 23.11 11.16
C ALA A 42 3.51 22.80 9.95
N ARG A 43 3.49 23.66 8.93
CA ARG A 43 2.83 23.34 7.64
C ARG A 43 3.38 22.07 7.00
N GLN A 44 4.66 21.80 7.22
CA GLN A 44 5.38 20.60 6.80
C GLN A 44 6.24 20.14 7.98
N LEU A 45 6.32 18.83 8.20
CA LEU A 45 7.19 18.25 9.22
C LEU A 45 8.66 18.46 8.82
N HIS A 46 9.46 18.96 9.76
CA HIS A 46 10.90 19.15 9.62
C HIS A 46 11.58 19.09 10.99
N TRP A 47 12.92 19.08 10.98
CA TRP A 47 13.74 19.10 12.18
C TRP A 47 14.59 20.36 12.20
N ASP A 48 14.40 21.19 13.20
CA ASP A 48 15.26 22.36 13.42
C ASP A 48 16.51 21.92 14.15
N VAL A 49 17.65 21.95 13.47
CA VAL A 49 18.96 21.71 14.05
C VAL A 49 19.53 23.05 14.48
N ARG A 50 19.81 23.17 15.78
CA ARG A 50 20.22 24.42 16.40
C ARG A 50 21.51 24.21 17.17
N LEU A 51 22.49 25.04 16.88
CA LEU A 51 23.82 25.02 17.50
C LEU A 51 24.01 26.33 18.26
N GLU A 52 24.37 26.22 19.53
CA GLU A 52 24.77 27.38 20.33
C GLU A 52 26.04 28.00 19.75
N ARG A 53 26.00 29.27 19.38
CA ARG A 53 27.17 30.04 18.98
C ARG A 53 26.98 31.51 19.34
N GLY A 54 27.93 32.07 20.07
CA GLY A 54 27.92 33.50 20.42
C GLY A 54 26.72 33.92 21.26
N GLY A 55 26.22 33.02 22.11
CA GLY A 55 25.06 33.26 22.99
C GLY A 55 23.70 33.27 22.29
N VAL A 56 23.61 32.71 21.07
CA VAL A 56 22.36 32.45 20.36
C VAL A 56 22.38 31.03 19.77
N LEU A 57 21.22 30.55 19.33
CA LEU A 57 21.05 29.29 18.63
C LEU A 57 21.00 29.52 17.12
N VAL A 58 22.13 29.29 16.44
CA VAL A 58 22.23 29.33 14.97
C VAL A 58 21.51 28.11 14.42
N SER A 59 20.58 28.34 13.49
CA SER A 59 19.49 27.40 13.24
C SER A 59 19.30 27.04 11.76
N TRP A 60 19.08 25.75 11.50
CA TRP A 60 18.69 25.23 10.20
C TRP A 60 17.48 24.31 10.31
N ALA A 61 16.44 24.60 9.53
CA ALA A 61 15.35 23.67 9.29
C ALA A 61 15.80 22.60 8.28
N VAL A 62 15.88 21.34 8.71
CA VAL A 62 16.27 20.18 7.89
C VAL A 62 15.04 19.32 7.60
N PRO A 63 14.42 19.43 6.40
CA PRO A 63 13.09 18.86 6.17
C PRO A 63 12.99 17.35 6.34
N LYS A 64 14.06 16.61 6.04
CA LYS A 64 14.14 15.14 6.17
C LYS A 64 15.02 14.68 7.33
N GLY A 65 15.33 15.57 8.27
CA GLY A 65 16.27 15.32 9.36
C GLY A 65 17.73 15.18 8.88
N LEU A 66 18.66 15.13 9.83
CA LEU A 66 20.08 14.95 9.53
C LEU A 66 20.33 13.61 8.80
N PRO A 67 21.29 13.56 7.86
CA PRO A 67 21.62 12.33 7.16
C PRO A 67 22.26 11.32 8.11
N THR A 68 21.80 10.07 8.05
CA THR A 68 22.33 8.96 8.88
C THR A 68 23.55 8.29 8.25
N ASP A 69 23.84 8.56 6.97
CA ASP A 69 24.94 7.98 6.20
C ASP A 69 25.63 9.04 5.33
N PRO A 70 26.88 8.82 4.90
CA PRO A 70 27.66 9.83 4.17
C PRO A 70 27.28 9.97 2.69
N LYS A 71 26.48 9.06 2.12
CA LYS A 71 26.03 9.12 0.72
C LYS A 71 24.79 10.01 0.59
N THR A 72 24.03 10.18 1.66
CA THR A 72 22.83 11.02 1.71
C THR A 72 23.20 12.48 1.96
N VAL A 73 22.80 13.37 1.04
CA VAL A 73 22.86 14.82 1.21
C VAL A 73 21.46 15.35 1.49
N ARG A 74 21.33 16.26 2.47
CA ARG A 74 20.05 16.86 2.86
C ARG A 74 20.05 18.35 2.60
N LEU A 75 18.91 18.89 2.19
CA LEU A 75 18.64 20.32 2.23
C LEU A 75 18.62 20.77 3.70
N ALA A 76 19.29 21.89 3.99
CA ALA A 76 19.22 22.59 5.26
C ALA A 76 18.79 24.03 4.94
N VAL A 77 17.70 24.50 5.52
CA VAL A 77 17.23 25.87 5.30
C VAL A 77 17.67 26.70 6.50
N HIS A 78 18.64 27.59 6.32
CA HIS A 78 19.07 28.50 7.38
C HIS A 78 17.91 29.42 7.77
N THR A 79 17.54 29.41 9.03
CA THR A 79 16.50 30.28 9.60
C THR A 79 17.14 31.41 10.40
N GLU A 80 16.34 32.31 10.96
CA GLU A 80 16.82 33.26 11.97
C GLU A 80 17.45 32.55 13.17
N ASP A 81 18.36 33.24 13.85
CA ASP A 81 18.92 32.78 15.12
C ASP A 81 17.86 32.83 16.21
N HIS A 82 17.94 31.90 17.17
CA HIS A 82 16.96 31.77 18.24
C HIS A 82 17.60 32.08 19.61
N PRO A 83 16.82 32.55 20.59
CA PRO A 83 17.33 32.78 21.94
C PRO A 83 17.71 31.46 22.62
N MET A 84 18.64 31.49 23.58
CA MET A 84 19.13 30.27 24.26
C MET A 84 18.03 29.49 25.01
N GLU A 85 17.01 30.18 25.51
CA GLU A 85 15.81 29.63 26.15
C GLU A 85 15.15 28.57 25.24
N TYR A 86 15.23 28.77 23.92
CA TYR A 86 14.61 27.91 22.92
C TYR A 86 15.20 26.50 22.93
N ALA A 87 16.41 26.31 23.46
CA ALA A 87 17.05 25.00 23.62
C ALA A 87 16.23 24.04 24.50
N THR A 88 15.39 24.58 25.37
CA THR A 88 14.54 23.80 26.29
C THR A 88 13.05 23.88 25.94
N PHE A 89 12.69 24.61 24.88
CA PHE A 89 11.29 24.83 24.53
C PHE A 89 10.66 23.60 23.88
N GLU A 90 9.48 23.22 24.40
CA GLU A 90 8.53 22.31 23.80
C GLU A 90 7.13 22.90 23.95
N GLY A 91 6.28 22.78 22.94
CA GLY A 91 4.95 23.39 23.00
C GLY A 91 4.20 23.41 21.68
N VAL A 92 3.03 24.06 21.69
CA VAL A 92 2.23 24.29 20.48
C VAL A 92 2.22 25.78 20.20
N ILE A 93 2.83 26.18 19.09
CA ILE A 93 2.79 27.55 18.59
C ILE A 93 1.41 27.77 17.94
N PRO A 94 0.62 28.76 18.39
CA PRO A 94 -0.76 28.96 17.94
C PRO A 94 -0.89 29.19 16.44
N LYS A 95 -2.03 28.77 15.89
CA LYS A 95 -2.35 28.96 14.47
C LYS A 95 -2.40 30.46 14.14
N GLY A 96 -1.70 30.87 13.09
CA GLY A 96 -1.63 32.26 12.64
C GLY A 96 -0.32 32.95 13.02
N GLU A 97 0.40 32.41 14.00
CA GLU A 97 1.77 32.83 14.32
C GLU A 97 2.78 32.26 13.31
N TYR A 98 3.90 32.97 13.13
CA TYR A 98 5.00 32.44 12.31
C TYR A 98 5.59 31.20 12.99
N GLY A 99 5.78 30.10 12.26
CA GLY A 99 6.19 28.83 12.88
C GLY A 99 5.06 28.10 13.64
N ALA A 100 3.78 28.44 13.41
CA ALA A 100 2.65 27.72 13.99
C ALA A 100 2.76 26.19 13.79
N GLY A 101 2.58 25.43 14.88
CA GLY A 101 2.77 23.98 14.88
C GLY A 101 3.15 23.45 16.26
N LYS A 102 3.08 22.11 16.41
CA LYS A 102 3.61 21.44 17.60
C LYS A 102 5.13 21.27 17.46
N MET A 103 5.86 21.59 18.51
CA MET A 103 7.30 21.43 18.59
C MET A 103 7.67 20.59 19.81
N THR A 104 8.56 19.64 19.60
CA THR A 104 9.09 18.75 20.64
C THR A 104 10.59 18.59 20.46
N ILE A 105 11.34 18.46 21.56
CA ILE A 105 12.77 18.18 21.51
C ILE A 105 12.93 16.72 21.08
N TRP A 106 13.50 16.54 19.90
CA TRP A 106 13.75 15.23 19.31
C TRP A 106 15.09 14.67 19.79
N ASP A 107 16.12 15.51 19.85
CA ASP A 107 17.41 15.19 20.44
C ASP A 107 18.08 16.44 21.03
N ARG A 108 19.04 16.25 21.93
CA ARG A 108 19.86 17.32 22.51
C ARG A 108 21.20 16.73 22.97
N GLY A 109 22.21 17.57 23.05
CA GLY A 109 23.52 17.15 23.54
C GLY A 109 24.55 18.24 23.40
N THR A 110 25.81 17.85 23.31
CA THR A 110 26.93 18.75 23.06
C THR A 110 27.48 18.58 21.65
N TYR A 111 28.24 19.55 21.17
CA TYR A 111 28.92 19.47 19.89
C TYR A 111 30.33 20.06 19.98
N GLU A 112 31.22 19.53 19.14
CA GLU A 112 32.56 20.08 18.93
C GLU A 112 32.57 20.89 17.64
N THR A 113 33.18 22.07 17.67
CA THR A 113 33.46 22.84 16.45
C THR A 113 34.76 22.35 15.82
N LEU A 114 34.71 21.91 14.56
CA LEU A 114 35.90 21.66 13.75
C LEU A 114 36.21 22.84 12.82
N LYS A 115 35.16 23.47 12.27
CA LYS A 115 35.26 24.66 11.43
C LYS A 115 33.98 25.48 11.52
N TRP A 116 34.09 26.81 11.53
CA TRP A 116 32.93 27.70 11.52
C TRP A 116 33.19 28.96 10.70
N GLU A 117 32.61 29.01 9.51
CA GLU A 117 32.70 30.09 8.54
C GLU A 117 31.30 30.40 7.99
N ASP A 118 31.10 31.60 7.41
CA ASP A 118 29.81 32.04 6.85
C ASP A 118 29.24 31.14 5.75
N TYR A 119 30.09 30.29 5.16
CA TYR A 119 29.74 29.36 4.09
C TYR A 119 29.89 27.89 4.50
N GLU A 120 30.46 27.58 5.65
CA GLU A 120 30.74 26.21 6.08
C GLU A 120 30.77 26.10 7.61
N VAL A 121 29.92 25.23 8.15
CA VAL A 121 29.90 24.87 9.57
C VAL A 121 30.16 23.38 9.68
N ASP A 122 31.29 23.00 10.25
CA ASP A 122 31.73 21.61 10.41
C ASP A 122 31.83 21.26 11.91
N VAL A 123 31.02 20.29 12.33
CA VAL A 123 30.81 19.97 13.74
C VAL A 123 30.73 18.47 13.99
N VAL A 124 31.09 18.04 15.20
CA VAL A 124 30.79 16.70 15.70
C VAL A 124 29.69 16.82 16.73
N LEU A 125 28.54 16.18 16.50
CA LEU A 125 27.41 16.18 17.42
C LEU A 125 27.51 14.96 18.35
N HIS A 126 27.19 15.13 19.62
CA HIS A 126 27.18 14.11 20.68
C HIS A 126 25.85 14.13 21.44
N GLY A 127 24.85 13.39 20.95
CA GLY A 127 23.51 13.31 21.52
C GLY A 127 23.03 11.89 21.73
N GLY A 128 21.76 11.76 22.15
CA GLY A 128 21.15 10.45 22.40
C GLY A 128 20.69 9.74 21.14
N ARG A 129 20.32 10.48 20.09
CA ARG A 129 19.90 9.94 18.79
C ARG A 129 20.90 10.24 17.69
N VAL A 130 21.53 11.40 17.75
CA VAL A 130 22.50 11.89 16.76
C VAL A 130 23.87 11.96 17.42
N ASP A 131 24.78 11.28 16.78
CA ASP A 131 26.19 11.16 17.14
C ASP A 131 26.98 11.09 15.83
N GLY A 132 27.96 11.98 15.67
CA GLY A 132 28.94 11.95 14.60
C GLY A 132 29.19 13.28 13.91
N HIS A 133 30.00 13.22 12.85
CA HIS A 133 30.55 14.39 12.14
C HIS A 133 29.64 14.85 10.99
N PHE A 134 29.23 16.12 11.04
CA PHE A 134 28.35 16.76 10.07
C PHE A 134 28.94 18.06 9.54
N THR A 135 28.81 18.27 8.23
CA THR A 135 29.16 19.53 7.58
C THR A 135 27.91 20.17 6.97
N PHE A 136 27.59 21.38 7.41
CA PHE A 136 26.66 22.29 6.76
C PHE A 136 27.43 23.17 5.79
N LEU A 137 27.00 23.22 4.53
CA LEU A 137 27.69 23.94 3.46
C LEU A 137 26.70 24.83 2.72
N LYS A 138 27.02 26.12 2.63
CA LYS A 138 26.28 27.10 1.83
C LYS A 138 26.68 26.97 0.36
N ARG A 139 25.69 26.81 -0.50
CA ARG A 139 25.78 26.82 -1.96
C ARG A 139 25.00 28.01 -2.52
N SER A 140 25.10 28.22 -3.83
CA SER A 140 24.36 29.28 -4.53
C SER A 140 22.84 29.17 -4.39
N ASP A 141 22.33 27.95 -4.21
CA ASP A 141 20.91 27.61 -4.14
C ASP A 141 20.40 27.34 -2.70
N GLY A 142 21.24 27.55 -1.68
CA GLY A 142 20.89 27.36 -0.27
C GLY A 142 21.91 26.56 0.51
N TRP A 143 21.56 26.15 1.73
CA TRP A 143 22.43 25.30 2.55
C TRP A 143 22.11 23.82 2.36
N ILE A 144 23.13 22.99 2.49
CA ILE A 144 23.00 21.53 2.57
C ILE A 144 23.70 21.02 3.81
N VAL A 145 23.33 19.84 4.27
CA VAL A 145 24.06 19.12 5.32
C VAL A 145 24.40 17.70 4.86
N ARG A 146 25.60 17.26 5.20
CA ARG A 146 26.12 15.91 4.92
C ARG A 146 26.78 15.34 6.16
N ARG A 147 26.72 14.02 6.32
CA ARG A 147 27.54 13.27 7.29
C ARG A 147 28.91 12.98 6.66
N ARG A 148 30.00 13.15 7.42
CA ARG A 148 31.37 12.93 6.94
C ARG A 148 31.91 11.54 7.32
N GLY A 149 31.46 11.00 8.44
CA GLY A 149 31.82 9.66 8.92
C GLY A 149 30.86 8.56 8.42
N ALA A 150 31.22 7.31 8.73
CA ALA A 150 30.33 6.17 8.56
C ALA A 150 29.01 6.37 9.34
N SER A 151 27.97 5.64 8.94
CA SER A 151 26.74 5.57 9.74
C SER A 151 27.05 5.02 11.14
N GLN A 152 26.24 5.39 12.13
CA GLN A 152 26.32 4.80 13.47
C GLN A 152 26.08 3.27 13.42
N ASP A 153 25.23 2.82 12.51
CA ASP A 153 25.01 1.40 12.24
C ASP A 153 25.87 0.96 11.04
N PRO A 154 26.87 0.10 11.21
CA PRO A 154 27.73 -0.36 10.10
C PRO A 154 26.95 -1.16 9.05
N ASP A 155 25.79 -1.72 9.40
CA ASP A 155 24.91 -2.45 8.48
C ASP A 155 23.88 -1.55 7.78
N TRP A 156 23.96 -0.22 7.98
CA TRP A 156 23.04 0.75 7.39
C TRP A 156 23.08 0.72 5.86
N GLN A 157 21.90 0.50 5.28
CA GLN A 157 21.59 0.56 3.86
C GLN A 157 20.68 1.77 3.62
N PRO A 158 21.09 2.73 2.76
CA PRO A 158 20.23 3.85 2.40
C PRO A 158 18.88 3.38 1.87
N LEU A 159 17.82 4.14 2.19
CA LEU A 159 16.47 3.85 1.71
C LEU A 159 16.46 3.84 0.16
N PRO A 160 16.13 2.70 -0.49
CA PRO A 160 16.14 2.61 -1.95
C PRO A 160 15.20 3.63 -2.60
N ASP A 161 15.58 4.13 -3.78
CA ASP A 161 14.73 5.03 -4.58
C ASP A 161 13.58 4.29 -5.26
N GLU A 162 13.79 3.02 -5.59
CA GLU A 162 12.81 2.16 -6.27
C GLU A 162 12.56 0.87 -5.51
N MET A 163 11.33 0.36 -5.62
CA MET A 163 10.92 -0.93 -5.10
C MET A 163 9.91 -1.58 -6.06
N LYS A 164 9.97 -2.90 -6.20
CA LYS A 164 9.06 -3.67 -7.06
C LYS A 164 8.24 -4.66 -6.22
N PRO A 165 6.95 -4.85 -6.53
CA PRO A 165 6.10 -5.69 -5.71
C PRO A 165 6.34 -7.18 -5.96
N MET A 166 6.20 -7.99 -4.91
CA MET A 166 6.04 -9.43 -4.99
C MET A 166 4.60 -9.76 -5.43
N LEU A 167 4.46 -10.73 -6.33
CA LEU A 167 3.18 -11.13 -6.93
C LEU A 167 2.82 -12.57 -6.56
N ALA A 168 1.56 -12.79 -6.21
CA ALA A 168 1.06 -14.12 -5.91
C ALA A 168 0.87 -14.99 -7.17
N THR A 169 1.10 -16.29 -7.03
CA THR A 169 0.67 -17.33 -7.99
C THR A 169 -0.79 -17.71 -7.74
N ILE A 170 -1.52 -18.13 -8.77
CA ILE A 170 -2.86 -18.70 -8.58
C ILE A 170 -2.67 -20.14 -8.12
N GLY A 171 -3.40 -20.58 -7.10
CA GLY A 171 -3.32 -21.96 -6.65
C GLY A 171 -4.40 -22.33 -5.64
N PRO A 172 -4.49 -23.63 -5.31
CA PRO A 172 -5.39 -24.10 -4.26
C PRO A 172 -4.91 -23.63 -2.88
N MET A 173 -5.77 -23.81 -1.86
CA MET A 173 -5.37 -23.65 -0.48
C MET A 173 -4.16 -24.56 -0.16
N PRO A 174 -3.14 -24.08 0.57
CA PRO A 174 -2.09 -24.96 1.08
C PRO A 174 -2.66 -26.16 1.85
N PRO A 175 -2.05 -27.35 1.75
CA PRO A 175 -2.55 -28.56 2.42
C PRO A 175 -2.72 -28.37 3.93
N ALA A 176 -3.78 -28.94 4.51
CA ALA A 176 -4.12 -28.78 5.92
C ALA A 176 -2.97 -29.15 6.89
N GLY A 177 -2.19 -30.19 6.57
CA GLY A 177 -1.00 -30.60 7.34
C GLY A 177 0.18 -29.62 7.29
N GLN A 178 0.08 -28.53 6.52
CA GLN A 178 1.09 -27.48 6.44
C GLN A 178 0.60 -26.14 7.02
N GLY A 179 -0.57 -26.08 7.66
CA GLY A 179 -1.16 -24.82 8.15
C GLY A 179 -0.19 -23.95 8.96
N GLY A 180 0.63 -24.57 9.83
CA GLY A 180 1.66 -23.88 10.63
C GLY A 180 2.81 -23.26 9.83
N LYS A 181 2.89 -23.47 8.51
CA LYS A 181 3.91 -22.88 7.62
C LYS A 181 3.38 -21.66 6.85
N TRP A 182 2.09 -21.37 6.96
CA TRP A 182 1.43 -20.32 6.17
C TRP A 182 0.66 -19.36 7.08
N ALA A 183 0.71 -18.08 6.70
CA ALA A 183 -0.22 -17.07 7.15
C ALA A 183 -1.25 -16.79 6.06
N TYR A 184 -2.46 -16.42 6.48
CA TYR A 184 -3.57 -16.16 5.59
C TYR A 184 -4.08 -14.75 5.81
N GLU A 185 -4.25 -14.01 4.72
CA GLU A 185 -4.76 -12.65 4.73
C GLU A 185 -5.95 -12.55 3.77
N PHE A 186 -6.88 -11.64 4.04
CA PHE A 186 -7.96 -11.37 3.09
C PHE A 186 -7.40 -10.81 1.79
N LYS A 187 -7.92 -11.32 0.66
CA LYS A 187 -7.65 -10.71 -0.63
C LYS A 187 -8.59 -9.52 -0.81
N TRP A 188 -8.04 -8.35 -0.62
CA TRP A 188 -8.72 -7.09 -0.85
C TRP A 188 -8.84 -6.77 -2.35
N ASP A 189 -9.98 -6.19 -2.72
CA ASP A 189 -10.25 -5.72 -4.08
C ASP A 189 -9.89 -4.23 -4.18
N GLY A 190 -8.70 -3.95 -4.71
CA GLY A 190 -8.11 -2.63 -4.68
C GLY A 190 -7.00 -2.44 -5.71
N VAL A 191 -6.16 -1.44 -5.47
CA VAL A 191 -4.92 -1.22 -6.23
C VAL A 191 -3.70 -1.31 -5.33
N ARG A 192 -2.69 -2.04 -5.79
CA ARG A 192 -1.41 -2.19 -5.08
C ARG A 192 -0.73 -0.84 -4.87
N ALA A 193 -0.23 -0.62 -3.66
CA ALA A 193 0.52 0.57 -3.27
C ALA A 193 1.81 0.17 -2.54
N LEU A 194 2.94 0.48 -3.17
CA LEU A 194 4.23 0.50 -2.48
C LEU A 194 4.45 1.90 -1.92
N VAL A 195 4.69 1.97 -0.62
CA VAL A 195 4.72 3.24 0.11
C VAL A 195 6.12 3.48 0.65
N ARG A 196 6.77 4.52 0.14
CA ARG A 196 8.07 5.01 0.61
C ARG A 196 7.81 6.12 1.62
N VAL A 197 8.35 5.98 2.83
CA VAL A 197 8.28 7.02 3.85
C VAL A 197 9.68 7.48 4.21
N GLU A 198 9.88 8.79 4.20
CA GLU A 198 11.16 9.40 4.56
C GLU A 198 10.96 10.81 5.13
N GLY A 199 11.39 11.00 6.38
CA GLY A 199 11.36 12.31 7.04
C GLY A 199 9.96 12.91 7.07
N GLY A 200 8.97 12.13 7.50
CA GLY A 200 7.60 12.61 7.63
C GLY A 200 6.78 12.61 6.35
N ARG A 201 7.39 12.28 5.22
CA ARG A 201 6.76 12.37 3.89
C ARG A 201 6.52 10.99 3.32
N LEU A 202 5.36 10.83 2.73
CA LEU A 202 4.94 9.61 2.07
C LEU A 202 4.93 9.83 0.55
N GLN A 203 5.44 8.84 -0.17
CA GLN A 203 5.30 8.67 -1.61
C GLN A 203 4.64 7.32 -1.88
N ILE A 204 3.73 7.27 -2.84
CA ILE A 204 2.98 6.06 -3.21
C ILE A 204 3.32 5.70 -4.65
N TYR A 205 3.76 4.47 -4.85
CA TYR A 205 4.04 3.92 -6.15
C TYR A 205 3.04 2.81 -6.47
N SER A 206 2.44 2.90 -7.66
CA SER A 206 1.57 1.86 -8.19
C SER A 206 2.35 0.57 -8.47
N ARG A 207 1.63 -0.53 -8.74
CA ARG A 207 2.24 -1.80 -9.19
C ARG A 207 3.24 -1.65 -10.35
N ALA A 208 2.99 -0.69 -11.25
CA ALA A 208 3.83 -0.45 -12.43
C ALA A 208 5.04 0.45 -12.14
N GLY A 209 5.18 0.98 -10.92
CA GLY A 209 6.24 1.92 -10.53
C GLY A 209 5.89 3.39 -10.74
N ASN A 210 4.69 3.73 -11.22
CA ASN A 210 4.28 5.13 -11.37
C ASN A 210 4.00 5.76 -10.00
N ASP A 211 4.52 6.97 -9.76
CA ASP A 211 4.16 7.79 -8.60
C ASP A 211 2.70 8.24 -8.71
N VAL A 212 1.89 7.83 -7.74
CA VAL A 212 0.46 8.13 -7.62
C VAL A 212 0.14 8.89 -6.33
N THR A 213 1.15 9.50 -5.70
CA THR A 213 1.02 10.20 -4.41
C THR A 213 -0.04 11.30 -4.46
N ALA A 214 -0.07 12.07 -5.55
CA ALA A 214 -1.03 13.17 -5.73
C ALA A 214 -2.50 12.71 -5.78
N SER A 215 -2.75 11.45 -6.13
CA SER A 215 -4.09 10.87 -6.23
C SER A 215 -4.73 10.62 -4.86
N TYR A 216 -3.94 10.47 -3.80
CA TYR A 216 -4.39 10.01 -2.48
C TYR A 216 -3.92 10.92 -1.33
N PRO A 217 -4.26 12.22 -1.34
CA PRO A 217 -3.81 13.19 -0.33
C PRO A 217 -4.23 12.83 1.10
N GLU A 218 -5.31 12.08 1.30
CA GLU A 218 -5.79 11.61 2.61
C GLU A 218 -4.85 10.59 3.28
N LEU A 219 -3.89 10.03 2.54
CA LEU A 219 -2.89 9.09 3.07
C LEU A 219 -1.62 9.80 3.55
N ALA A 220 -1.46 11.11 3.31
CA ALA A 220 -0.23 11.85 3.62
C ALA A 220 0.15 11.80 5.11
N ASP A 221 -0.84 11.74 6.01
CA ASP A 221 -0.63 11.73 7.46
C ASP A 221 0.01 10.43 7.97
N LEU A 222 0.01 9.34 7.19
CA LEU A 222 0.83 8.16 7.50
C LEU A 222 2.31 8.52 7.57
N GLY A 223 2.79 9.40 6.69
CA GLY A 223 4.16 9.89 6.73
C GLY A 223 4.48 10.58 8.05
N LYS A 224 3.55 11.40 8.56
CA LYS A 224 3.71 12.10 9.85
C LYS A 224 3.73 11.14 11.03
N GLN A 225 2.92 10.08 11.02
CA GLN A 225 2.95 9.06 12.07
C GLN A 225 4.33 8.40 12.17
N MET A 226 5.02 8.22 11.05
CA MET A 226 6.37 7.64 11.00
C MET A 226 7.46 8.61 11.46
N GLY A 227 7.19 9.91 11.59
CA GLY A 227 8.18 10.90 12.02
C GLY A 227 9.43 10.89 11.14
N SER A 228 10.62 10.84 11.75
CA SER A 228 11.90 10.76 11.03
C SER A 228 12.17 9.42 10.36
N ALA A 229 11.35 8.40 10.67
CA ALA A 229 11.64 7.04 10.27
C ALA A 229 11.59 6.84 8.74
N GLN A 230 12.41 5.93 8.26
CA GLN A 230 12.57 5.57 6.86
C GLN A 230 12.04 4.18 6.62
N ALA A 231 11.09 4.03 5.69
CA ALA A 231 10.49 2.74 5.40
C ALA A 231 10.06 2.56 3.95
N TRP A 232 10.08 1.29 3.51
CA TRP A 232 9.27 0.83 2.39
C TRP A 232 8.21 -0.14 2.92
N LEU A 233 6.96 0.19 2.67
CA LEU A 233 5.79 -0.59 3.05
C LEU A 233 5.10 -1.12 1.79
N ASP A 234 4.43 -2.26 1.91
CA ASP A 234 3.63 -2.86 0.85
C ASP A 234 2.18 -3.00 1.32
N GLY A 235 1.25 -2.52 0.51
CA GLY A 235 -0.16 -2.43 0.87
C GLY A 235 -1.11 -2.40 -0.33
N GLU A 236 -2.40 -2.35 -0.02
CA GLU A 236 -3.48 -2.23 -1.00
C GLU A 236 -4.32 -0.99 -0.67
N ILE A 237 -4.58 -0.13 -1.65
CA ILE A 237 -5.55 0.97 -1.52
C ILE A 237 -6.91 0.43 -1.92
N VAL A 238 -7.89 0.58 -1.03
CA VAL A 238 -9.27 0.14 -1.22
C VAL A 238 -10.25 1.30 -1.07
N ALA A 239 -11.37 1.25 -1.78
CA ALA A 239 -12.53 2.10 -1.53
C ALA A 239 -13.70 1.23 -1.08
N PHE A 240 -14.63 1.80 -0.31
CA PHE A 240 -15.79 1.08 0.21
C PHE A 240 -17.10 1.66 -0.33
N ALA A 241 -18.05 0.78 -0.61
CA ALA A 241 -19.45 1.10 -0.90
C ALA A 241 -20.36 0.30 0.05
N GLY A 242 -21.19 0.98 0.84
CA GLY A 242 -22.07 0.30 1.80
C GLY A 242 -21.32 -0.60 2.80
N GLY A 243 -20.11 -0.20 3.19
CA GLY A 243 -19.25 -0.97 4.11
C GLY A 243 -18.47 -2.14 3.48
N LYS A 244 -18.60 -2.39 2.17
CA LYS A 244 -17.88 -3.46 1.46
C LYS A 244 -16.84 -2.88 0.48
N PRO A 245 -15.68 -3.55 0.28
CA PRO A 245 -14.73 -3.14 -0.74
C PRO A 245 -15.40 -3.08 -2.12
N SER A 246 -15.13 -2.02 -2.87
CA SER A 246 -15.69 -1.79 -4.20
C SER A 246 -14.62 -1.22 -5.13
N PHE A 247 -14.12 -2.07 -6.03
CA PHE A 247 -13.22 -1.62 -7.09
C PHE A 247 -13.88 -0.58 -8.00
N ALA A 248 -15.18 -0.70 -8.26
CA ALA A 248 -15.92 0.26 -9.09
C ALA A 248 -15.91 1.68 -8.49
N GLU A 249 -16.01 1.80 -7.16
CA GLU A 249 -15.83 3.09 -6.49
C GLU A 249 -14.39 3.57 -6.61
N LEU A 250 -13.41 2.69 -6.37
CA LEU A 250 -12.00 3.02 -6.45
C LEU A 250 -11.57 3.51 -7.85
N GLN A 251 -12.17 3.00 -8.92
CA GLN A 251 -11.87 3.44 -10.31
C GLN A 251 -12.05 4.95 -10.50
N LYS A 252 -12.93 5.61 -9.74
CA LYS A 252 -13.12 7.07 -9.76
C LYS A 252 -11.87 7.84 -9.31
N ARG A 253 -10.92 7.18 -8.62
CA ARG A 253 -9.69 7.76 -8.06
C ARG A 253 -8.44 7.47 -8.90
N MET A 254 -8.41 6.35 -9.62
CA MET A 254 -7.17 5.79 -10.22
C MET A 254 -6.49 6.67 -11.27
N HIS A 255 -7.23 7.50 -12.00
CA HIS A 255 -6.71 8.34 -13.09
C HIS A 255 -6.60 9.83 -12.71
N VAL A 256 -6.67 10.13 -11.41
CA VAL A 256 -6.65 11.51 -10.91
C VAL A 256 -5.24 11.87 -10.50
N SER A 257 -4.52 12.62 -11.33
CA SER A 257 -3.15 13.10 -11.03
C SER A 257 -3.12 14.53 -10.48
N ASN A 258 -4.23 15.26 -10.57
CA ASN A 258 -4.32 16.64 -10.10
C ASN A 258 -4.69 16.70 -8.60
N SER A 259 -3.82 17.29 -7.78
CA SER A 259 -4.02 17.36 -6.32
C SER A 259 -5.27 18.12 -5.88
N ALA A 260 -5.73 19.13 -6.64
CA ALA A 260 -6.95 19.86 -6.30
C ALA A 260 -8.21 19.03 -6.57
N GLN A 261 -8.23 18.31 -7.70
CA GLN A 261 -9.29 17.35 -8.00
C GLN A 261 -9.28 16.19 -7.00
N ALA A 262 -8.10 15.66 -6.68
CA ALA A 262 -7.94 14.57 -5.72
C ALA A 262 -8.49 14.95 -4.34
N ARG A 263 -8.25 16.18 -3.87
CA ARG A 263 -8.80 16.70 -2.60
C ARG A 263 -10.33 16.77 -2.58
N LYS A 264 -10.98 17.15 -3.68
CA LYS A 264 -12.46 17.17 -3.76
C LYS A 264 -13.05 15.76 -3.61
N LEU A 265 -12.41 14.79 -4.26
CA LEU A 265 -12.84 13.40 -4.28
C LEU A 265 -12.66 12.68 -2.94
N VAL A 266 -11.83 13.16 -2.02
CA VAL A 266 -11.66 12.56 -0.67
C VAL A 266 -13.00 12.43 0.05
N SER A 267 -13.84 13.47 -0.04
CA SER A 267 -15.17 13.47 0.60
C SER A 267 -16.21 12.59 -0.10
N GLN A 268 -16.02 12.31 -1.39
CA GLN A 268 -16.98 11.58 -2.22
C GLN A 268 -16.65 10.08 -2.30
N THR A 269 -15.37 9.76 -2.35
CA THR A 269 -14.84 8.40 -2.48
C THR A 269 -13.57 8.29 -1.63
N PRO A 270 -13.70 8.28 -0.30
CA PRO A 270 -12.56 8.10 0.60
C PRO A 270 -11.95 6.73 0.38
N VAL A 271 -10.62 6.65 0.45
CA VAL A 271 -9.90 5.37 0.37
C VAL A 271 -9.29 4.99 1.72
N SER A 272 -8.88 3.74 1.84
CA SER A 272 -8.05 3.26 2.93
C SER A 272 -6.86 2.47 2.40
N LEU A 273 -5.69 2.64 3.02
CA LEU A 273 -4.48 1.88 2.74
C LEU A 273 -4.33 0.72 3.72
N LEU A 274 -4.32 -0.49 3.19
CA LEU A 274 -4.23 -1.73 3.95
C LEU A 274 -2.81 -2.26 3.85
N LEU A 275 -2.01 -2.06 4.89
CA LEU A 275 -0.59 -2.46 4.91
C LEU A 275 -0.48 -3.95 5.26
N PHE A 276 0.38 -4.69 4.55
CA PHE A 276 0.57 -6.12 4.79
C PHE A 276 2.02 -6.63 4.68
N ASP A 277 3.00 -5.78 4.34
CA ASP A 277 4.42 -6.13 4.41
C ASP A 277 5.30 -4.90 4.69
N LEU A 278 6.51 -5.13 5.21
CA LEU A 278 7.55 -4.14 5.48
C LEU A 278 8.85 -4.60 4.81
N LEU A 279 9.34 -3.80 3.87
CA LEU A 279 10.40 -4.19 2.93
C LEU A 279 11.75 -3.57 3.29
N HIS A 280 11.72 -2.41 3.93
CA HIS A 280 12.87 -1.68 4.44
C HIS A 280 12.45 -0.89 5.67
N PHE A 281 13.30 -0.80 6.69
CA PHE A 281 13.05 -0.01 7.89
C PHE A 281 14.37 0.44 8.53
N GLU A 282 14.52 1.73 8.83
CA GLU A 282 15.68 2.29 9.57
C GLU A 282 17.03 1.73 9.11
N GLY A 283 17.35 1.89 7.83
CA GLY A 283 18.62 1.44 7.29
C GLY A 283 18.74 -0.07 7.04
N ARG A 284 17.69 -0.86 7.25
CA ARG A 284 17.75 -2.32 7.09
C ARG A 284 16.82 -2.79 5.98
N SER A 285 17.42 -3.42 4.96
CA SER A 285 16.65 -4.16 3.96
C SER A 285 16.09 -5.45 4.55
N LEU A 286 14.77 -5.61 4.48
CA LEU A 286 14.07 -6.78 4.99
C LEU A 286 13.74 -7.79 3.90
N LEU A 287 14.13 -7.54 2.64
CA LEU A 287 13.79 -8.44 1.53
C LEU A 287 14.29 -9.86 1.74
N LYS A 288 15.42 -10.01 2.41
CA LYS A 288 16.03 -11.30 2.75
C LYS A 288 15.45 -11.93 4.02
N SER A 289 14.68 -11.21 4.82
CA SER A 289 14.10 -11.70 6.07
C SER A 289 12.87 -12.57 5.81
N PRO A 290 12.62 -13.62 6.62
CA PRO A 290 11.38 -14.38 6.62
C PRO A 290 10.13 -13.50 6.74
N PHE A 291 9.02 -13.88 6.11
CA PHE A 291 7.76 -13.14 6.18
C PHE A 291 7.27 -12.95 7.62
N ALA A 292 7.43 -13.97 8.48
CA ALA A 292 7.07 -13.87 9.89
C ALA A 292 7.77 -12.69 10.60
N ASP A 293 9.05 -12.47 10.33
CA ASP A 293 9.84 -11.40 10.95
C ASP A 293 9.44 -10.03 10.40
N ARG A 294 9.26 -9.92 9.06
CA ARG A 294 8.79 -8.68 8.43
C ARG A 294 7.41 -8.29 8.95
N ARG A 295 6.54 -9.28 9.12
CA ARG A 295 5.18 -9.10 9.61
C ARG A 295 5.16 -8.65 11.07
N ALA A 296 5.94 -9.29 11.94
CA ALA A 296 6.05 -8.90 13.34
C ALA A 296 6.63 -7.49 13.50
N LEU A 297 7.60 -7.10 12.66
CA LEU A 297 8.12 -5.73 12.63
C LEU A 297 7.04 -4.73 12.19
N LEU A 298 6.30 -5.02 11.11
CA LEU A 298 5.20 -4.17 10.65
C LEU A 298 4.13 -3.95 11.73
N GLU A 299 3.77 -5.00 12.48
CA GLU A 299 2.78 -4.90 13.56
C GLU A 299 3.27 -4.03 14.72
N LYS A 300 4.56 -4.15 15.08
CA LYS A 300 5.19 -3.32 16.13
C LYS A 300 5.18 -1.82 15.81
N LEU A 301 5.11 -1.44 14.54
CA LEU A 301 5.01 -0.04 14.15
C LEU A 301 3.66 0.60 14.54
N GLY A 302 2.64 -0.19 14.86
CA GLY A 302 1.35 0.33 15.32
C GLY A 302 0.65 1.24 14.29
N LEU A 303 0.87 0.97 12.99
CA LEU A 303 0.33 1.81 11.90
C LEU A 303 -1.20 1.70 11.85
N LYS A 304 -1.86 2.74 12.34
CA LYS A 304 -3.32 2.85 12.42
C LYS A 304 -3.69 4.33 12.44
N GLY A 305 -4.47 4.74 11.45
CA GLY A 305 -5.04 6.08 11.36
C GLY A 305 -6.41 6.03 10.71
N SER A 306 -6.95 7.19 10.38
CA SER A 306 -8.30 7.31 9.78
C SER A 306 -8.41 6.63 8.41
N HIS A 307 -7.33 6.63 7.64
CA HIS A 307 -7.28 6.12 6.26
C HIS A 307 -6.21 5.04 6.03
N TRP A 308 -5.60 4.49 7.08
CA TRP A 308 -4.63 3.40 6.94
C TRP A 308 -4.65 2.48 8.14
N TYR A 309 -4.38 1.19 7.91
CA TYR A 309 -4.17 0.23 8.98
C TYR A 309 -3.31 -0.94 8.53
N THR A 310 -2.53 -1.51 9.47
CA THR A 310 -1.89 -2.82 9.28
C THR A 310 -2.96 -3.92 9.27
N SER A 311 -3.21 -4.49 8.09
CA SER A 311 -4.26 -5.50 7.89
C SER A 311 -3.95 -6.80 8.62
N PRO A 312 -4.93 -7.48 9.25
CA PRO A 312 -4.66 -8.71 10.00
C PRO A 312 -4.05 -9.83 9.14
N SER A 313 -3.15 -10.60 9.75
CA SER A 313 -2.55 -11.81 9.16
C SER A 313 -2.78 -12.96 10.14
N TYR A 314 -3.32 -14.08 9.65
CA TYR A 314 -3.76 -15.18 10.51
C TYR A 314 -2.90 -16.43 10.25
N PRO A 315 -1.95 -16.77 11.14
CA PRO A 315 -1.21 -18.03 11.06
C PRO A 315 -2.12 -19.25 11.22
N ALA A 316 -1.90 -20.31 10.45
CA ALA A 316 -2.56 -21.61 10.60
C ALA A 316 -4.10 -21.66 10.54
N ALA A 317 -4.78 -20.58 10.11
CA ALA A 317 -6.24 -20.47 10.14
C ALA A 317 -6.91 -20.45 8.74
N GLY A 318 -6.26 -21.01 7.71
CA GLY A 318 -6.64 -20.79 6.30
C GLY A 318 -8.10 -21.10 5.95
N ALA A 319 -8.65 -22.21 6.43
CA ALA A 319 -10.06 -22.57 6.18
C ALA A 319 -11.04 -21.59 6.82
N ALA A 320 -10.77 -21.17 8.07
CA ALA A 320 -11.59 -20.19 8.77
C ALA A 320 -11.53 -18.82 8.11
N VAL A 321 -10.34 -18.37 7.67
CA VAL A 321 -10.19 -17.10 6.95
C VAL A 321 -10.88 -17.13 5.59
N LEU A 322 -10.82 -18.24 4.84
CA LEU A 322 -11.56 -18.39 3.59
C LEU A 322 -13.08 -18.39 3.84
N ALA A 323 -13.56 -19.05 4.89
CA ALA A 323 -14.97 -19.01 5.28
C ALA A 323 -15.42 -17.60 5.68
N ALA A 324 -14.60 -16.85 6.42
CA ALA A 324 -14.87 -15.45 6.74
C ALA A 324 -14.86 -14.56 5.49
N SER A 325 -13.92 -14.81 4.55
CA SER A 325 -13.86 -14.13 3.25
C SER A 325 -15.17 -14.31 2.48
N ARG A 326 -15.72 -15.53 2.47
CA ARG A 326 -17.03 -15.86 1.85
C ARG A 326 -18.17 -15.08 2.49
N GLN A 327 -18.26 -15.12 3.81
CA GLN A 327 -19.32 -14.45 4.57
C GLN A 327 -19.32 -12.93 4.33
N GLN A 328 -18.14 -12.35 4.12
CA GLN A 328 -17.97 -10.92 3.84
C GLN A 328 -18.05 -10.58 2.34
N GLY A 329 -18.17 -11.57 1.45
CA GLY A 329 -18.21 -11.38 0.00
C GLY A 329 -16.89 -10.85 -0.60
N LEU A 330 -15.76 -11.16 0.02
CA LEU A 330 -14.42 -10.77 -0.43
C LEU A 330 -13.90 -11.73 -1.51
N GLU A 331 -12.88 -11.32 -2.27
CA GLU A 331 -12.41 -12.06 -3.45
C GLU A 331 -11.69 -13.40 -3.14
N GLY A 332 -11.38 -13.65 -1.86
CA GLY A 332 -10.69 -14.84 -1.39
C GLY A 332 -9.59 -14.49 -0.40
N VAL A 333 -8.54 -15.32 -0.39
CA VAL A 333 -7.42 -15.16 0.54
C VAL A 333 -6.08 -15.18 -0.17
N ILE A 334 -5.09 -14.51 0.40
CA ILE A 334 -3.69 -14.65 0.05
C ILE A 334 -3.03 -15.50 1.14
N ALA A 335 -2.53 -16.67 0.77
CA ALA A 335 -1.68 -17.48 1.64
C ALA A 335 -0.21 -17.08 1.41
N LYS A 336 0.50 -16.74 2.48
CA LYS A 336 1.92 -16.35 2.46
C LYS A 336 2.73 -17.33 3.30
N ARG A 337 3.81 -17.87 2.75
CA ARG A 337 4.67 -18.83 3.46
C ARG A 337 5.50 -18.08 4.52
N LEU A 338 5.43 -18.51 5.78
CA LEU A 338 6.01 -17.79 6.92
C LEU A 338 7.54 -17.64 6.84
N ASP A 339 8.21 -18.65 6.31
CA ASP A 339 9.68 -18.67 6.14
C ASP A 339 10.17 -17.94 4.87
N SER A 340 9.25 -17.39 4.06
CA SER A 340 9.61 -16.87 2.74
C SER A 340 10.24 -15.48 2.79
N ARG A 341 11.28 -15.32 1.98
CA ARG A 341 11.85 -14.02 1.62
C ARG A 341 10.88 -13.24 0.75
N TYR A 342 11.03 -11.92 0.71
CA TYR A 342 10.33 -11.09 -0.27
C TYR A 342 11.07 -11.14 -1.60
N THR A 343 10.40 -11.62 -2.65
CA THR A 343 10.99 -11.71 -3.99
C THR A 343 10.17 -10.87 -4.95
N PRO A 344 10.66 -9.68 -5.36
CA PRO A 344 9.99 -8.88 -6.37
C PRO A 344 9.68 -9.70 -7.62
N GLY A 345 8.46 -9.58 -8.14
CA GLY A 345 7.94 -10.47 -9.19
C GLY A 345 7.13 -11.65 -8.66
N ARG A 346 6.76 -12.57 -9.56
CA ARG A 346 5.85 -13.67 -9.23
C ARG A 346 6.55 -14.76 -8.43
N SER A 347 5.93 -15.19 -7.33
CA SER A 347 6.49 -16.22 -6.46
C SER A 347 5.43 -17.20 -5.95
N PRO A 348 5.75 -18.50 -5.85
CA PRO A 348 4.86 -19.52 -5.27
C PRO A 348 4.75 -19.41 -3.74
N ALA A 349 5.61 -18.60 -3.10
CA ALA A 349 5.51 -18.36 -1.66
C ALA A 349 4.28 -17.52 -1.29
N TRP A 350 3.67 -16.83 -2.26
CA TRP A 350 2.37 -16.18 -2.14
C TRP A 350 1.39 -16.86 -3.08
N ILE A 351 0.31 -17.39 -2.54
CA ILE A 351 -0.74 -18.07 -3.30
C ILE A 351 -2.02 -17.26 -3.14
N LYS A 352 -2.58 -16.79 -4.26
CA LYS A 352 -3.94 -16.27 -4.26
C LYS A 352 -4.91 -17.44 -4.40
N VAL A 353 -5.68 -17.68 -3.36
CA VAL A 353 -6.75 -18.66 -3.32
C VAL A 353 -8.03 -17.88 -3.58
N ALA A 354 -8.52 -17.96 -4.82
CA ALA A 354 -9.76 -17.32 -5.18
C ALA A 354 -10.91 -18.06 -4.51
N ASP A 355 -11.88 -17.32 -3.99
CA ASP A 355 -13.13 -17.92 -3.57
C ASP A 355 -14.02 -18.15 -4.79
N VAL A 356 -14.03 -19.39 -5.28
CA VAL A 356 -14.84 -19.81 -6.40
C VAL A 356 -15.80 -20.90 -5.96
N ARG A 357 -17.04 -20.78 -6.40
CA ARG A 357 -18.14 -21.72 -6.19
C ARG A 357 -18.16 -22.72 -7.33
N PRO A 358 -18.06 -24.04 -7.08
CA PRO A 358 -18.32 -25.03 -8.09
C PRO A 358 -19.82 -25.12 -8.36
N GLN A 359 -20.20 -25.28 -9.62
CA GLN A 359 -21.57 -25.56 -10.05
C GLN A 359 -21.54 -26.59 -11.17
N GLU A 360 -22.27 -27.68 -10.97
CA GLU A 360 -22.56 -28.65 -12.01
C GLU A 360 -23.57 -28.01 -12.99
N VAL A 361 -23.38 -28.20 -14.28
CA VAL A 361 -24.17 -27.56 -15.32
C VAL A 361 -24.42 -28.51 -16.46
N VAL A 362 -25.59 -28.38 -17.09
CA VAL A 362 -25.94 -29.08 -18.31
C VAL A 362 -25.65 -28.18 -19.51
N ILE A 363 -25.01 -28.73 -20.53
CA ILE A 363 -24.72 -28.00 -21.77
C ILE A 363 -25.99 -28.00 -22.63
N GLY A 364 -26.61 -26.83 -22.81
CA GLY A 364 -27.79 -26.67 -23.67
C GLY A 364 -27.48 -26.12 -25.07
N GLY A 365 -26.26 -25.65 -25.30
CA GLY A 365 -25.81 -25.19 -26.61
C GLY A 365 -24.40 -24.65 -26.58
N TRP A 366 -23.90 -24.25 -27.74
CA TRP A 366 -22.58 -23.63 -27.87
C TRP A 366 -22.57 -22.58 -28.98
N ARG A 367 -21.66 -21.62 -28.88
CA ARG A 367 -21.40 -20.61 -29.92
C ARG A 367 -20.08 -20.91 -30.62
N PRO A 368 -19.98 -20.74 -31.95
CA PRO A 368 -18.73 -20.88 -32.69
C PRO A 368 -17.63 -19.96 -32.15
N GLY A 369 -16.39 -20.44 -32.21
CA GLY A 369 -15.21 -19.61 -31.97
C GLY A 369 -14.92 -18.71 -33.15
N GLU A 370 -14.24 -17.59 -32.87
CA GLU A 370 -13.81 -16.61 -33.86
C GLU A 370 -12.27 -16.57 -33.91
N GLY A 371 -11.71 -16.18 -35.05
CA GLY A 371 -10.27 -16.06 -35.26
C GLY A 371 -9.54 -17.38 -35.03
N ARG A 372 -8.60 -17.43 -34.09
CA ARG A 372 -7.80 -18.64 -33.78
C ARG A 372 -8.63 -19.84 -33.29
N ARG A 373 -9.91 -19.64 -32.95
CA ARG A 373 -10.84 -20.70 -32.51
C ARG A 373 -11.90 -21.01 -33.58
N GLU A 374 -11.71 -20.56 -34.81
CA GLU A 374 -12.60 -20.89 -35.92
C GLU A 374 -12.68 -22.42 -36.11
N GLY A 375 -13.88 -22.95 -36.36
CA GLY A 375 -14.13 -24.38 -36.51
C GLY A 375 -14.40 -25.16 -35.21
N VAL A 376 -14.06 -24.59 -34.04
CA VAL A 376 -14.35 -25.17 -32.71
C VAL A 376 -15.33 -24.29 -31.92
N LEU A 377 -15.79 -24.77 -30.76
CA LEU A 377 -16.62 -23.98 -29.86
C LEU A 377 -15.85 -22.79 -29.27
N GLY A 378 -16.49 -21.63 -29.22
CA GLY A 378 -15.98 -20.42 -28.58
C GLY A 378 -16.51 -20.22 -27.17
N ALA A 379 -17.76 -20.63 -26.93
CA ALA A 379 -18.39 -20.63 -25.61
C ALA A 379 -19.51 -21.66 -25.50
N LEU A 380 -19.71 -22.22 -24.31
CA LEU A 380 -20.87 -23.05 -23.96
C LEU A 380 -21.99 -22.19 -23.38
N LEU A 381 -23.24 -22.57 -23.66
CA LEU A 381 -24.45 -22.07 -23.04
C LEU A 381 -24.91 -23.09 -22.01
N LEU A 382 -24.99 -22.66 -20.75
CA LEU A 382 -25.12 -23.54 -19.61
C LEU A 382 -26.48 -23.36 -18.94
N GLY A 383 -27.05 -24.49 -18.52
CA GLY A 383 -28.30 -24.53 -17.80
C GLY A 383 -28.28 -25.47 -16.60
N VAL A 384 -29.26 -25.31 -15.73
CA VAL A 384 -29.60 -26.28 -14.69
C VAL A 384 -31.02 -26.78 -14.98
N PRO A 385 -31.31 -28.09 -14.90
CA PRO A 385 -32.66 -28.62 -15.07
C PRO A 385 -33.69 -27.89 -14.23
N ASP A 386 -34.84 -27.66 -14.83
CA ASP A 386 -35.97 -26.95 -14.25
C ASP A 386 -37.28 -27.39 -14.92
N GLU A 387 -38.40 -26.89 -14.44
CA GLU A 387 -39.71 -27.17 -15.04
C GLU A 387 -39.73 -26.72 -16.51
N GLY A 388 -40.01 -27.67 -17.42
CA GLY A 388 -40.12 -27.39 -18.85
C GLY A 388 -38.81 -27.21 -19.62
N GLY A 389 -37.64 -27.50 -19.03
CA GLY A 389 -36.35 -27.49 -19.73
C GLY A 389 -35.18 -27.01 -18.86
N LEU A 390 -34.16 -26.42 -19.48
CA LEU A 390 -33.01 -25.88 -18.77
C LEU A 390 -33.24 -24.41 -18.36
N ARG A 391 -33.04 -24.08 -17.09
CA ARG A 391 -32.89 -22.69 -16.65
C ARG A 391 -31.52 -22.17 -17.02
N PHE A 392 -31.45 -21.12 -17.84
CA PHE A 392 -30.17 -20.56 -18.30
C PHE A 392 -29.39 -19.89 -17.15
N VAL A 393 -28.22 -20.44 -16.82
CA VAL A 393 -27.36 -19.95 -15.73
C VAL A 393 -26.11 -19.20 -16.21
N GLY A 394 -25.93 -19.07 -17.53
CA GLY A 394 -24.87 -18.25 -18.12
C GLY A 394 -24.12 -18.94 -19.25
N SER A 395 -23.03 -18.31 -19.66
CA SER A 395 -22.15 -18.83 -20.72
C SER A 395 -20.69 -18.82 -20.28
N VAL A 396 -19.93 -19.82 -20.71
CA VAL A 396 -18.49 -19.95 -20.39
C VAL A 396 -17.66 -20.06 -21.67
N GLY A 397 -16.61 -19.25 -21.79
CA GLY A 397 -15.69 -19.26 -22.95
C GLY A 397 -14.20 -19.36 -22.57
N THR A 398 -13.93 -19.55 -21.28
CA THR A 398 -12.58 -19.61 -20.68
C THR A 398 -12.44 -20.88 -19.84
N GLY A 399 -11.21 -21.32 -19.60
CA GLY A 399 -10.91 -22.54 -18.84
C GLY A 399 -10.66 -23.79 -19.66
N PHE A 400 -10.76 -23.70 -20.99
CA PHE A 400 -10.47 -24.81 -21.90
C PHE A 400 -9.01 -24.80 -22.37
N SER A 401 -8.39 -25.97 -22.45
CA SER A 401 -7.25 -26.24 -23.32
C SER A 401 -7.69 -26.42 -24.78
N ASP A 402 -6.75 -26.31 -25.73
CA ASP A 402 -7.07 -26.45 -27.16
C ASP A 402 -7.59 -27.86 -27.50
N ALA A 403 -7.02 -28.90 -26.90
CA ALA A 403 -7.49 -30.28 -27.04
C ALA A 403 -8.90 -30.50 -26.47
N GLU A 404 -9.25 -29.83 -25.37
CA GLU A 404 -10.61 -29.89 -24.82
C GLU A 404 -11.62 -29.19 -25.72
N LEU A 405 -11.26 -28.07 -26.36
CA LEU A 405 -12.14 -27.38 -27.31
C LEU A 405 -12.48 -28.27 -28.49
N GLU A 406 -11.48 -28.95 -29.08
CA GLU A 406 -11.68 -29.89 -30.17
C GLU A 406 -12.58 -31.06 -29.75
N SER A 407 -12.20 -31.76 -28.67
CA SER A 407 -12.94 -32.92 -28.17
C SER A 407 -14.39 -32.60 -27.80
N LEU A 408 -14.63 -31.48 -27.10
CA LEU A 408 -15.98 -31.05 -26.76
C LEU A 408 -16.80 -30.70 -28.00
N THR A 409 -16.20 -30.03 -28.98
CA THR A 409 -16.90 -29.67 -30.23
C THR A 409 -17.35 -30.93 -30.97
N GLU A 410 -16.47 -31.94 -31.09
CA GLU A 410 -16.80 -33.21 -31.74
C GLU A 410 -17.93 -33.96 -31.02
N ARG A 411 -17.94 -33.96 -29.68
CA ARG A 411 -19.00 -34.59 -28.88
C ARG A 411 -20.33 -33.84 -28.96
N LEU A 412 -20.32 -32.51 -29.13
CA LEU A 412 -21.52 -31.68 -29.16
C LEU A 412 -22.20 -31.64 -30.54
N ARG A 413 -21.45 -31.76 -31.64
CA ARG A 413 -22.01 -31.77 -33.01
C ARG A 413 -23.13 -32.81 -33.24
N PRO A 414 -22.98 -34.10 -32.85
CA PRO A 414 -24.02 -35.11 -33.08
C PRO A 414 -25.26 -34.90 -32.20
N LEU A 415 -25.15 -34.16 -31.09
CA LEU A 415 -26.26 -33.80 -30.22
C LEU A 415 -27.08 -32.62 -30.75
N GLY A 416 -26.78 -32.11 -31.95
CA GLY A 416 -27.40 -30.94 -32.51
C GLY A 416 -28.93 -31.05 -32.61
N ARG A 417 -29.64 -30.00 -32.19
CA ARG A 417 -31.10 -29.92 -32.26
C ARG A 417 -31.58 -28.59 -32.83
N LYS A 418 -32.84 -28.55 -33.29
CA LYS A 418 -33.42 -27.37 -33.97
C LYS A 418 -33.85 -26.25 -33.02
N THR A 419 -34.26 -26.60 -31.81
CA THR A 419 -34.87 -25.67 -30.84
C THR A 419 -34.05 -25.59 -29.55
N SER A 420 -34.14 -24.44 -28.87
CA SER A 420 -33.47 -24.22 -27.58
C SER A 420 -33.98 -25.21 -26.53
N PRO A 421 -33.09 -25.87 -25.74
CA PRO A 421 -33.49 -26.67 -24.59
C PRO A 421 -33.84 -25.84 -23.35
N PHE A 422 -33.66 -24.52 -23.39
CA PHE A 422 -33.89 -23.65 -22.24
C PHE A 422 -35.37 -23.25 -22.09
N ASN A 423 -35.89 -23.24 -20.87
CA ASN A 423 -37.30 -22.96 -20.52
C ASN A 423 -37.69 -21.46 -20.54
N GLY A 424 -36.84 -20.60 -21.11
CA GLY A 424 -37.06 -19.16 -21.20
C GLY A 424 -36.28 -18.50 -22.35
N LYS A 425 -36.56 -17.22 -22.60
CA LYS A 425 -35.89 -16.46 -23.67
C LYS A 425 -34.45 -16.12 -23.27
N LEU A 426 -33.48 -16.66 -23.99
CA LEU A 426 -32.08 -16.25 -23.83
C LEU A 426 -31.88 -14.81 -24.31
N PRO A 427 -30.88 -14.09 -23.77
CA PRO A 427 -30.45 -12.82 -24.32
C PRO A 427 -30.17 -12.95 -25.83
N PRO A 428 -30.68 -12.04 -26.69
CA PRO A 428 -30.60 -12.16 -28.14
C PRO A 428 -29.16 -12.35 -28.67
N GLU A 429 -28.18 -11.71 -28.04
CA GLU A 429 -26.76 -11.81 -28.36
C GLU A 429 -26.14 -13.17 -28.03
N ARG A 430 -26.77 -13.95 -27.14
CA ARG A 430 -26.37 -15.31 -26.79
C ARG A 430 -27.08 -16.34 -27.66
N ALA A 431 -28.34 -16.10 -28.01
CA ALA A 431 -29.13 -16.97 -28.87
C ALA A 431 -28.71 -16.88 -30.35
N ARG A 432 -28.30 -15.69 -30.82
CA ARG A 432 -27.91 -15.49 -32.22
C ARG A 432 -26.65 -16.29 -32.55
N GLY A 433 -26.78 -17.19 -33.53
CA GLY A 433 -25.68 -18.04 -34.00
C GLY A 433 -25.30 -19.15 -33.01
N ALA A 434 -26.16 -19.47 -32.04
CA ALA A 434 -25.96 -20.61 -31.17
C ALA A 434 -26.34 -21.92 -31.87
N ASN A 435 -25.54 -22.95 -31.65
CA ASN A 435 -25.85 -24.33 -31.99
C ASN A 435 -26.48 -24.98 -30.74
N TRP A 436 -27.78 -25.29 -30.81
CA TRP A 436 -28.49 -25.96 -29.72
C TRP A 436 -28.14 -27.44 -29.71
N VAL A 437 -28.03 -28.03 -28.52
CA VAL A 437 -27.77 -29.45 -28.36
C VAL A 437 -28.79 -30.10 -27.44
N GLU A 438 -28.96 -31.42 -27.57
CA GLU A 438 -29.69 -32.21 -26.58
C GLU A 438 -28.96 -32.12 -25.23
N PRO A 439 -29.70 -31.85 -24.12
CA PRO A 439 -29.12 -31.51 -22.82
C PRO A 439 -28.61 -32.76 -22.08
N GLU A 440 -27.68 -33.50 -22.69
CA GLU A 440 -27.20 -34.79 -22.21
C GLU A 440 -25.85 -34.69 -21.47
N LEU A 441 -25.05 -33.66 -21.78
CA LEU A 441 -23.71 -33.53 -21.24
C LEU A 441 -23.68 -32.64 -20.00
N VAL A 442 -23.24 -33.23 -18.89
CA VAL A 442 -22.94 -32.52 -17.64
C VAL A 442 -21.48 -32.11 -17.62
N GLY A 443 -21.22 -30.90 -17.13
CA GLY A 443 -19.88 -30.48 -16.75
C GLY A 443 -19.89 -29.63 -15.51
N GLU A 444 -18.71 -29.18 -15.12
CA GLU A 444 -18.51 -28.33 -13.96
C GLU A 444 -17.91 -27.00 -14.38
N VAL A 445 -18.41 -25.94 -13.77
CA VAL A 445 -17.80 -24.62 -13.82
C VAL A 445 -17.48 -24.13 -12.42
N VAL A 446 -16.53 -23.22 -12.35
CA VAL A 446 -16.30 -22.41 -11.16
C VAL A 446 -16.55 -20.95 -11.46
N PHE A 447 -17.20 -20.25 -10.54
CA PHE A 447 -17.56 -18.84 -10.67
C PHE A 447 -17.55 -18.18 -9.31
N ARG A 448 -17.59 -16.85 -9.24
CA ARG A 448 -17.47 -16.13 -7.95
C ARG A 448 -18.81 -15.75 -7.36
N ILE A 449 -19.71 -15.25 -8.20
CA ILE A 449 -20.94 -14.57 -7.77
C ILE A 449 -22.09 -14.98 -8.69
N TRP A 450 -23.24 -15.29 -8.09
CA TRP A 450 -24.54 -15.30 -8.76
C TRP A 450 -25.03 -13.85 -8.92
N THR A 451 -25.40 -13.46 -10.13
CA THR A 451 -26.06 -12.18 -10.40
C THR A 451 -27.49 -12.20 -9.88
N THR A 452 -28.12 -11.03 -9.74
CA THR A 452 -29.50 -10.91 -9.25
C THR A 452 -30.52 -11.60 -10.16
N ASP A 453 -30.20 -11.77 -11.45
CA ASP A 453 -30.97 -12.53 -12.43
C ASP A 453 -30.60 -14.03 -12.49
N GLY A 454 -29.89 -14.55 -11.49
CA GLY A 454 -29.60 -15.98 -11.35
C GLY A 454 -28.55 -16.51 -12.34
N ARG A 455 -27.59 -15.69 -12.77
CA ARG A 455 -26.52 -16.08 -13.71
C ARG A 455 -25.16 -16.07 -13.05
N MET A 456 -24.27 -16.92 -13.52
CA MET A 456 -22.88 -16.93 -13.06
C MET A 456 -22.10 -15.77 -13.68
N ARG A 457 -21.44 -14.96 -12.85
CA ARG A 457 -20.52 -13.91 -13.32
C ARG A 457 -19.13 -14.49 -13.59
N ALA A 458 -18.69 -14.35 -14.84
CA ALA A 458 -17.38 -14.78 -15.33
C ALA A 458 -17.01 -16.24 -14.93
N PRO A 459 -17.87 -17.23 -15.27
CA PRO A 459 -17.56 -18.62 -15.00
C PRO A 459 -16.32 -19.08 -15.80
N VAL A 460 -15.63 -20.09 -15.28
CA VAL A 460 -14.49 -20.76 -15.89
C VAL A 460 -14.79 -22.26 -15.94
N TRP A 461 -14.60 -22.88 -17.10
CA TRP A 461 -14.83 -24.30 -17.32
C TRP A 461 -13.82 -25.15 -16.54
N ARG A 462 -14.29 -26.24 -15.92
CA ARG A 462 -13.44 -27.18 -15.17
C ARG A 462 -13.32 -28.53 -15.88
N GLY A 463 -14.33 -28.94 -16.62
CA GLY A 463 -14.35 -30.23 -17.29
C GLY A 463 -15.74 -30.83 -17.38
N LEU A 464 -15.85 -31.93 -18.12
CA LEU A 464 -17.06 -32.76 -18.15
C LEU A 464 -17.16 -33.63 -16.89
N ARG A 465 -18.38 -33.95 -16.50
CA ARG A 465 -18.71 -34.89 -15.41
C ARG A 465 -19.39 -36.10 -16.01
N ALA A 466 -18.59 -37.04 -16.52
CA ALA A 466 -19.09 -38.26 -17.13
C ALA A 466 -19.74 -39.22 -16.11
N ASP A 467 -19.54 -38.95 -14.82
CA ASP A 467 -20.13 -39.64 -13.68
C ASP A 467 -21.53 -39.14 -13.30
N LYS A 468 -22.05 -38.11 -13.99
CA LYS A 468 -23.30 -37.42 -13.66
C LYS A 468 -24.29 -37.45 -14.80
N SER A 469 -25.57 -37.65 -14.49
CA SER A 469 -26.66 -37.46 -15.42
C SER A 469 -27.30 -36.06 -15.28
N PRO A 470 -27.90 -35.50 -16.34
CA PRO A 470 -28.47 -34.15 -16.30
C PRO A 470 -29.48 -33.94 -15.18
N ASP A 471 -30.31 -34.94 -14.87
CA ASP A 471 -31.33 -34.92 -13.82
C ASP A 471 -30.78 -34.88 -12.40
N GLU A 472 -29.49 -35.16 -12.19
CA GLU A 472 -28.81 -35.03 -10.90
C GLU A 472 -28.26 -33.61 -10.65
N VAL A 473 -28.35 -32.72 -11.64
CA VAL A 473 -27.78 -31.37 -11.56
C VAL A 473 -28.77 -30.42 -10.89
N GLU A 474 -28.38 -29.88 -9.75
CA GLU A 474 -29.17 -28.90 -8.98
C GLU A 474 -28.40 -27.58 -8.79
N LEU A 475 -29.12 -26.49 -8.46
CA LEU A 475 -28.47 -25.23 -8.08
C LEU A 475 -27.82 -25.37 -6.70
N ASN A 476 -26.49 -25.27 -6.64
CA ASN A 476 -25.76 -25.22 -5.39
C ASN A 476 -25.86 -23.81 -4.80
N GLY A 477 -26.48 -23.69 -3.61
CA GLY A 477 -26.69 -22.43 -2.87
C GLY A 477 -25.41 -21.72 -2.42
#